data_AF-A0A7Y7WCX1-F1
#
_entry.id   AF-A0A7Y7WCX1-F1
#
_cell.length_a   1.000
_cell.length_b   1.000
_cell.length_c   1.000
_cell.angle_alpha   90.00
_cell.angle_beta   90.00
_cell.angle_gamma   90.00
#
_symmetry.space_group_name_H-M   'P 1'
#
loop_
_entity.id
_entity.type
_entity.pdbx_description
1 polymer ?
#
loop_
_entity_poly.entity_id
_entity_poly.type
_entity_poly.pdbx_seq_one_letter_code
_entity_poly.pdbx_strand_id
1 'polypeptide(L)'
;MLPIKVSSLFVCLMGASALTGCAVGPQPTWTDLGPGGIATKKGQIACYTDANIIDGKRLEGTLCATPSSGFLSDGEPTVIARMGYGQKYTLELSKTLAGFELPFGDKKGVLKCNPMKTEPGKTMPESFCTLTVNGQKLVSAKILFGGM
;
A
#
# COMPACT_ATOMS: atom_id res chain seq x y z
N MET A 1 45.92 25.26 -38.82
CA MET A 1 44.52 25.66 -38.58
C MET A 1 43.62 24.64 -39.26
N LEU A 2 42.98 23.74 -38.50
CA LEU A 2 41.95 22.84 -39.01
C LEU A 2 40.57 23.38 -38.59
N PRO A 3 39.55 23.38 -39.46
CA PRO A 3 38.23 23.87 -39.10
C PRO A 3 37.49 22.80 -38.29
N ILE A 4 37.23 23.09 -37.02
CA ILE A 4 36.36 22.27 -36.17
C ILE A 4 34.92 22.50 -36.65
N LYS A 5 34.31 21.47 -37.24
CA LYS A 5 32.91 21.47 -37.67
C LYS A 5 31.98 21.63 -36.45
N VAL A 6 31.37 22.80 -36.35
CA VAL A 6 30.42 23.25 -35.31
C VAL A 6 29.20 22.33 -35.13
N SER A 7 28.90 21.47 -36.12
CA SER A 7 27.72 20.59 -36.10
C SER A 7 27.73 19.47 -35.04
N SER A 8 28.89 19.12 -34.45
CA SER A 8 28.97 17.94 -33.58
C SER A 8 28.57 18.18 -32.12
N LEU A 9 28.54 19.44 -31.66
CA LEU A 9 28.28 19.78 -30.26
C LEU A 9 26.78 19.90 -29.92
N PHE A 10 25.94 20.15 -30.93
CA PHE A 10 24.49 20.30 -30.72
C PHE A 10 23.74 18.98 -30.52
N VAL A 11 24.26 17.87 -31.07
CA VAL A 11 23.60 16.56 -30.99
C VAL A 11 23.73 15.93 -29.61
N CYS A 12 24.82 16.20 -28.88
CA CYS A 12 25.02 15.68 -27.52
C CYS A 12 24.11 16.34 -26.47
N LEU A 13 23.69 17.60 -26.67
CA LEU A 13 22.82 18.29 -25.69
C LEU A 13 21.35 17.82 -25.73
N MET A 14 20.85 17.36 -26.88
CA MET A 14 19.47 16.86 -26.97
C MET A 14 19.29 15.44 -26.42
N GLY A 15 20.35 14.64 -26.33
CA GLY A 15 20.28 13.30 -25.74
C GLY A 15 20.12 13.32 -24.21
N ALA A 16 20.69 14.32 -23.54
CA ALA A 16 20.70 14.38 -22.07
C ALA A 16 19.35 14.81 -21.47
N SER A 17 18.56 15.64 -22.16
CA SER A 17 17.25 16.10 -21.68
C SER A 17 16.13 15.06 -21.83
N ALA A 18 16.32 14.05 -22.69
CA ALA A 18 15.36 12.95 -22.86
C ALA A 18 15.50 11.87 -21.77
N LEU A 19 16.68 11.72 -21.16
CA LEU A 19 16.94 10.67 -20.16
C LEU A 19 16.50 11.04 -18.74
N THR A 20 16.35 12.33 -18.43
CA THR A 20 15.87 12.77 -17.10
C THR A 20 14.37 12.52 -16.88
N GLY A 21 13.61 12.18 -17.93
CA GLY A 21 12.18 11.87 -17.84
C GLY A 21 11.84 10.38 -17.71
N CYS A 22 12.80 9.45 -17.90
CA CYS A 22 12.51 8.01 -18.01
C CYS A 22 12.82 7.20 -16.74
N ALA A 23 13.40 7.80 -15.70
CA ALA A 23 13.77 7.08 -14.48
C ALA A 23 12.60 6.93 -13.47
N VAL A 24 11.49 7.64 -13.69
CA VAL A 24 10.30 7.54 -12.84
C VAL A 24 9.21 6.94 -13.72
N GLY A 25 8.97 5.64 -13.60
CA GLY A 25 7.83 5.01 -14.26
C GLY A 25 6.55 5.80 -13.98
N PRO A 26 5.55 5.79 -14.90
CA PRO A 26 4.36 6.60 -14.77
C PRO A 26 3.76 6.38 -13.38
N GLN A 27 3.83 7.40 -12.53
CA GLN A 27 3.18 7.31 -11.24
C GLN A 27 1.68 7.17 -11.55
N PRO A 28 1.00 6.19 -10.95
CA PRO A 28 -0.43 6.06 -11.15
C PRO A 28 -1.09 7.42 -10.92
N THR A 29 -2.06 7.83 -11.72
CA THR A 29 -2.68 9.17 -11.61
C THR A 29 -3.99 9.15 -10.86
N TRP A 30 -4.49 7.95 -10.56
CA TRP A 30 -5.75 7.73 -9.89
C TRP A 30 -5.66 8.01 -8.38
N THR A 31 -6.81 8.36 -7.80
CA THR A 31 -7.04 8.55 -6.38
C THR A 31 -8.44 8.07 -6.00
N ASP A 32 -8.62 7.64 -4.76
CA ASP A 32 -9.89 7.19 -4.17
C ASP A 32 -10.59 6.11 -5.01
N LEU A 33 -9.96 4.94 -5.16
CA LEU A 33 -10.60 3.76 -5.77
C LEU A 33 -11.72 3.17 -4.89
N GLY A 34 -11.91 3.71 -3.69
CA GLY A 34 -12.90 3.27 -2.72
C GLY A 34 -12.43 2.07 -1.90
N PRO A 35 -13.34 1.42 -1.16
CA PRO A 35 -12.99 0.25 -0.37
C PRO A 35 -12.67 -0.96 -1.27
N GLY A 36 -11.46 -1.50 -1.13
CA GLY A 36 -11.05 -2.71 -1.84
C GLY A 36 -11.53 -4.01 -1.19
N GLY A 37 -11.33 -5.12 -1.90
CA GLY A 37 -11.52 -6.47 -1.38
C GLY A 37 -10.21 -7.24 -1.34
N ILE A 38 -9.88 -7.84 -0.21
CA ILE A 38 -8.72 -8.72 -0.02
C ILE A 38 -9.25 -10.10 0.35
N ALA A 39 -9.10 -11.09 -0.54
CA ALA A 39 -9.43 -12.47 -0.25
C ALA A 39 -8.13 -13.26 -0.02
N THR A 40 -7.90 -13.69 1.22
CA THR A 40 -6.68 -14.39 1.59
C THR A 40 -6.84 -15.91 1.46
N LYS A 41 -5.71 -16.61 1.29
CA LYS A 41 -5.63 -18.08 1.26
C LYS A 41 -4.41 -18.52 2.07
N LYS A 42 -4.45 -19.75 2.62
CA LYS A 42 -3.33 -20.32 3.37
C LYS A 42 -2.02 -20.23 2.56
N GLY A 43 -0.97 -19.69 3.18
CA GLY A 43 0.34 -19.50 2.55
C GLY A 43 0.42 -18.34 1.54
N GLN A 44 -0.63 -17.54 1.36
CA GLN A 44 -0.66 -16.42 0.41
C GLN A 44 -0.93 -15.09 1.10
N ILE A 45 -0.16 -14.07 0.71
CA ILE A 45 -0.42 -12.67 1.05
C ILE A 45 -1.25 -12.07 -0.07
N ALA A 46 -2.41 -11.52 0.25
CA ALA A 46 -3.23 -10.75 -0.69
C ALA A 46 -3.17 -9.27 -0.31
N CYS A 47 -3.08 -8.38 -1.30
CA CYS A 47 -2.91 -6.94 -1.10
C CYS A 47 -3.93 -6.14 -1.92
N TYR A 48 -4.31 -4.98 -1.40
CA TYR A 48 -5.04 -3.93 -2.08
C TYR A 48 -4.32 -2.60 -1.88
N THR A 49 -4.17 -1.85 -2.96
CA THR A 49 -3.51 -0.54 -2.97
C THR A 49 -4.52 0.51 -3.39
N ASP A 50 -4.57 1.60 -2.65
CA ASP A 50 -5.29 2.82 -3.00
C ASP A 50 -4.35 4.03 -2.84
N ALA A 51 -4.76 5.18 -3.33
CA ALA A 51 -4.02 6.43 -3.24
C ALA A 51 -5.00 7.56 -2.96
N ASN A 52 -4.62 8.46 -2.07
CA ASN A 52 -5.43 9.62 -1.72
C ASN A 52 -4.55 10.87 -1.60
N ILE A 53 -5.18 12.03 -1.72
CA ILE A 53 -4.51 13.30 -1.48
C ILE A 53 -4.56 13.58 0.03
N ILE A 54 -3.39 13.59 0.66
CA ILE A 54 -3.22 13.86 2.09
C ILE A 54 -2.29 15.07 2.19
N ASP A 55 -2.78 16.14 2.80
CA ASP A 55 -2.06 17.41 2.96
C ASP A 55 -1.55 17.97 1.61
N GLY A 56 -2.39 17.88 0.58
CA GLY A 56 -2.08 18.37 -0.77
C GLY A 56 -1.08 17.50 -1.56
N LYS A 57 -0.63 16.36 -1.02
CA LYS A 57 0.26 15.42 -1.71
C LYS A 57 -0.44 14.09 -1.94
N ARG A 58 -0.31 13.54 -3.15
CA ARG A 58 -0.76 12.18 -3.45
C ARG A 58 0.10 11.18 -2.69
N LEU A 59 -0.53 10.38 -1.83
CA LEU A 59 0.10 9.28 -1.11
C LEU A 59 -0.55 7.97 -1.53
N GLU A 60 0.28 6.96 -1.70
CA GLU A 60 -0.15 5.58 -1.95
C GLU A 60 -0.11 4.80 -0.63
N GLY A 61 -1.19 4.05 -0.36
CA GLY A 61 -1.28 3.14 0.77
C GLY A 61 -1.65 1.74 0.31
N THR A 62 -1.02 0.75 0.90
CA THR A 62 -1.33 -0.67 0.65
C THR A 62 -1.73 -1.34 1.94
N LEU A 63 -2.86 -2.06 1.89
CA LEU A 63 -3.21 -3.03 2.91
C LEU A 63 -2.98 -4.43 2.33
N CYS A 64 -2.30 -5.29 3.07
CA CYS A 64 -2.26 -6.72 2.79
C CYS A 64 -2.72 -7.52 3.99
N ALA A 65 -3.04 -8.79 3.79
CA ALA A 65 -3.35 -9.70 4.88
C ALA A 65 -2.90 -11.13 4.63
N THR A 66 -2.73 -11.86 5.72
CA THR A 66 -2.60 -13.32 5.76
C THR A 66 -3.66 -13.92 6.67
N PRO A 67 -4.18 -15.12 6.36
CA PRO A 67 -5.22 -15.76 7.18
C PRO A 67 -4.68 -16.29 8.51
N SER A 68 -3.37 -16.49 8.62
CA SER A 68 -2.71 -16.86 9.87
C SER A 68 -1.25 -16.41 9.88
N SER A 69 -0.65 -16.45 11.06
CA SER A 69 0.77 -16.16 11.31
C SER A 69 1.53 -17.35 11.91
N GLY A 70 2.86 -17.28 11.93
CA GLY A 70 3.74 -18.32 12.50
C GLY A 70 4.13 -19.43 11.53
N PHE A 71 5.22 -20.15 11.86
CA PHE A 71 5.81 -21.21 11.02
C PHE A 71 4.83 -22.36 10.72
N LEU A 72 3.91 -22.66 11.64
CA LEU A 72 2.89 -23.70 11.49
C LEU A 72 1.55 -23.20 10.96
N SER A 73 1.40 -21.88 10.72
CA SER A 73 0.13 -21.25 10.28
C SER A 73 -1.01 -21.32 11.30
N ASP A 74 -0.70 -21.45 12.60
CA ASP A 74 -1.69 -21.53 13.71
C ASP A 74 -1.90 -20.19 14.44
N GLY A 75 -1.13 -19.17 14.09
CA GLY A 75 -1.20 -17.85 14.70
C GLY A 75 -2.34 -17.00 14.17
N GLU A 76 -2.63 -15.91 14.88
CA GLU A 76 -3.68 -14.96 14.53
C GLU A 76 -3.52 -14.40 13.09
N PRO A 77 -4.61 -14.09 12.37
CA PRO A 77 -4.54 -13.35 11.12
C PRO A 77 -3.70 -12.07 11.26
N THR A 78 -2.95 -11.73 10.21
CA THR A 78 -2.13 -10.51 10.20
C THR A 78 -2.57 -9.55 9.12
N VAL A 79 -2.43 -8.26 9.42
CA VAL A 79 -2.64 -7.16 8.51
C VAL A 79 -1.32 -6.41 8.34
N ILE A 80 -0.97 -6.14 7.10
CA ILE A 80 0.23 -5.43 6.72
C ILE A 80 -0.18 -4.08 6.15
N ALA A 81 0.21 -3.00 6.81
CA ALA A 81 0.04 -1.65 6.30
C ALA A 81 1.33 -1.15 5.67
N ARG A 82 1.25 -0.55 4.49
CA ARG A 82 2.37 0.11 3.82
C ARG A 82 1.97 1.50 3.36
N MET A 83 2.92 2.43 3.42
CA MET A 83 2.79 3.76 2.82
C MET A 83 3.96 3.99 1.88
N GLY A 84 3.66 4.20 0.60
CA GLY A 84 4.65 4.22 -0.47
C GLY A 84 5.48 2.93 -0.55
N TYR A 85 6.69 3.03 -1.08
CA TYR A 85 7.55 1.87 -1.38
C TYR A 85 8.45 1.39 -0.22
N GLY A 86 8.60 2.18 0.86
CA GLY A 86 9.65 1.95 1.85
C GLY A 86 9.20 1.43 3.21
N GLN A 87 8.02 1.86 3.70
CA GLN A 87 7.62 1.62 5.08
C GLN A 87 6.49 0.59 5.14
N LYS A 88 6.74 -0.54 5.82
CA LYS A 88 5.77 -1.62 6.05
C LYS A 88 5.68 -1.97 7.53
N TYR A 89 4.47 -2.21 7.99
CA TYR A 89 4.18 -2.67 9.35
C TYR A 89 3.30 -3.89 9.29
N THR A 90 3.76 -4.99 9.89
CA THR A 90 2.99 -6.24 10.01
C THR A 90 2.48 -6.32 11.43
N LEU A 91 1.15 -6.41 11.58
CA LEU A 91 0.48 -6.43 12.86
C LEU A 91 -0.50 -7.60 12.90
N GLU A 92 -0.59 -8.27 14.04
CA GLU A 92 -1.70 -9.17 14.34
C GLU A 92 -3.01 -8.37 14.36
N LEU A 93 -4.09 -8.98 13.89
CA LEU A 93 -5.38 -8.31 13.75
C LEU A 93 -5.87 -7.70 15.08
N SER A 94 -5.67 -8.39 16.20
CA SER A 94 -6.03 -7.96 17.56
C SER A 94 -5.45 -6.61 17.93
N LYS A 95 -4.19 -6.35 17.55
CA LYS A 95 -3.48 -5.09 17.82
C LYS A 95 -4.08 -3.91 17.05
N THR A 96 -4.76 -4.19 15.93
CA THR A 96 -5.35 -3.17 15.07
C THR A 96 -6.77 -2.77 15.49
N LEU A 97 -7.42 -3.50 16.41
CA LEU A 97 -8.83 -3.28 16.76
C LEU A 97 -9.08 -1.92 17.42
N ALA A 98 -8.15 -1.48 18.27
CA ALA A 98 -8.22 -0.17 18.95
C ALA A 98 -7.76 0.99 18.04
N GLY A 99 -7.16 0.68 16.89
CA GLY A 99 -6.39 1.64 16.10
C GLY A 99 -4.93 1.68 16.57
N PHE A 100 -4.03 1.10 15.79
CA PHE A 100 -2.60 1.07 16.07
C PHE A 100 -1.90 2.22 15.35
N GLU A 101 -1.07 2.97 16.07
CA GLU A 101 -0.31 4.10 15.51
C GLU A 101 0.92 3.61 14.75
N LEU A 102 1.08 4.07 13.51
CA LEU A 102 2.15 3.69 12.60
C LEU A 102 2.98 4.93 12.27
N PRO A 103 4.26 5.01 12.71
CA PRO A 103 5.10 6.13 12.38
C PRO A 103 5.57 6.01 10.92
N PHE A 104 5.06 6.88 10.04
CA PHE A 104 5.49 6.92 8.65
C PHE A 104 6.40 8.14 8.41
N GLY A 105 7.59 8.10 9.02
CA GLY A 105 8.53 9.21 8.98
C GLY A 105 7.98 10.41 9.76
N ASP A 106 7.72 11.51 9.07
CA ASP A 106 7.11 12.73 9.61
C ASP A 106 5.59 12.65 9.76
N LYS A 107 4.95 11.61 9.20
CA LYS A 107 3.50 11.43 9.22
C LYS A 107 3.06 10.40 10.24
N LYS A 108 1.91 10.64 10.85
CA LYS A 108 1.29 9.70 11.79
C LYS A 108 0.18 8.93 11.10
N GLY A 109 0.42 7.64 10.88
CA GLY A 109 -0.59 6.70 10.41
C GLY A 109 -1.37 6.07 11.55
N VAL A 110 -2.62 5.69 11.30
CA VAL A 110 -3.38 4.81 12.20
C VAL A 110 -4.01 3.70 11.38
N LEU A 111 -3.64 2.46 11.70
CA LEU A 111 -4.28 1.26 11.16
C LEU A 111 -5.35 0.79 12.13
N LYS A 112 -6.61 0.81 11.70
CA LYS A 112 -7.74 0.31 12.48
C LYS A 112 -8.51 -0.76 11.71
N CYS A 113 -8.76 -1.89 12.34
CA CYS A 113 -9.63 -2.92 11.80
C CYS A 113 -10.84 -3.16 12.72
N ASN A 114 -11.95 -3.59 12.12
CA ASN A 114 -13.10 -4.03 12.88
C ASN A 114 -12.87 -5.45 13.43
N PRO A 115 -13.53 -5.82 14.53
CA PRO A 115 -13.58 -7.21 14.98
C PRO A 115 -14.05 -8.11 13.84
N MET A 116 -13.48 -9.32 13.75
CA MET A 116 -13.92 -10.30 12.76
C MET A 116 -15.39 -10.63 12.95
N LYS A 117 -16.11 -10.71 11.84
CA LYS A 117 -17.51 -11.14 11.80
C LYS A 117 -17.69 -12.14 10.67
N THR A 118 -18.57 -13.10 10.87
CA THR A 118 -19.00 -14.02 9.81
C THR A 118 -20.41 -13.62 9.42
N GLU A 119 -20.60 -13.14 8.19
CA GLU A 119 -21.94 -12.83 7.69
C GLU A 119 -22.80 -14.12 7.62
N PRO A 120 -24.12 -14.05 7.90
CA PRO A 120 -25.01 -15.19 7.76
C PRO A 120 -24.93 -15.81 6.36
N GLY A 121 -24.68 -17.12 6.29
CA GLY A 121 -24.54 -17.85 5.02
C GLY A 121 -23.13 -17.84 4.41
N LYS A 122 -22.13 -17.21 5.05
CA LYS A 122 -20.71 -17.30 4.66
C LYS A 122 -19.93 -18.16 5.64
N THR A 123 -18.89 -18.84 5.14
CA THR A 123 -17.98 -19.67 5.93
C THR A 123 -16.69 -18.95 6.31
N MET A 124 -16.34 -17.87 5.61
CA MET A 124 -15.11 -17.11 5.84
C MET A 124 -15.41 -15.89 6.71
N PRO A 125 -14.69 -15.71 7.84
CA PRO A 125 -14.79 -14.49 8.62
C PRO A 125 -14.16 -13.32 7.86
N GLU A 126 -14.73 -12.15 8.09
CA GLU A 126 -14.31 -10.91 7.47
C GLU A 126 -14.00 -9.82 8.48
N SER A 127 -13.07 -8.93 8.12
CA SER A 127 -12.76 -7.71 8.85
C SER A 127 -12.61 -6.54 7.89
N PHE A 128 -13.09 -5.36 8.29
CA PHE A 128 -12.90 -4.14 7.52
C PHE A 128 -11.77 -3.33 8.15
N CYS A 129 -10.72 -3.05 7.38
CA CYS A 129 -9.54 -2.34 7.82
C CYS A 129 -9.39 -1.01 7.07
N THR A 130 -9.02 0.03 7.82
CA THR A 130 -8.74 1.37 7.30
C THR A 130 -7.38 1.82 7.79
N LEU A 131 -6.54 2.26 6.85
CA LEU A 131 -5.33 3.01 7.13
C LEU A 131 -5.62 4.49 6.93
N THR A 132 -5.42 5.27 7.98
CA THR A 132 -5.49 6.73 7.92
C THR A 132 -4.10 7.32 8.11
N VAL A 133 -3.85 8.49 7.55
CA VAL A 133 -2.63 9.27 7.74
C VAL A 133 -3.04 10.71 8.02
N ASN A 134 -2.52 11.29 9.10
CA ASN A 134 -2.89 12.64 9.56
C ASN A 134 -4.42 12.83 9.67
N GLY A 135 -5.14 11.79 10.13
CA GLY A 135 -6.59 11.77 10.29
C GLY A 135 -7.40 11.60 9.00
N GLN A 136 -6.76 11.58 7.83
CA GLN A 136 -7.40 11.41 6.52
C GLN A 136 -7.29 9.95 6.05
N LYS A 137 -8.34 9.43 5.41
CA LYS A 137 -8.36 8.06 4.84
C LYS A 137 -7.32 7.95 3.73
N LEU A 138 -6.38 7.01 3.87
CA LEU A 138 -5.42 6.70 2.82
C LEU A 138 -5.87 5.50 1.99
N VAL A 139 -6.23 4.40 2.63
CA VAL A 139 -6.71 3.16 1.99
C VAL A 139 -7.64 2.41 2.95
N SER A 140 -8.64 1.74 2.39
CA SER A 140 -9.53 0.86 3.16
C SER A 140 -9.83 -0.41 2.39
N ALA A 141 -9.96 -1.53 3.08
CA ALA A 141 -10.27 -2.81 2.47
C ALA A 141 -11.12 -3.70 3.38
N LYS A 142 -12.05 -4.43 2.76
CA LYS A 142 -12.71 -5.60 3.38
C LYS A 142 -11.81 -6.82 3.15
N ILE A 143 -11.45 -7.49 4.23
CA ILE A 143 -10.55 -8.64 4.24
C ILE A 143 -11.34 -9.90 4.56
N LEU A 144 -11.30 -10.89 3.68
CA LEU A 144 -11.85 -12.23 3.87
C LEU A 144 -10.71 -13.18 4.24
N PHE A 145 -10.81 -13.82 5.40
CA PHE A 145 -9.79 -14.74 5.89
C PHE A 145 -10.10 -16.18 5.47
N GLY A 146 -9.59 -16.58 4.31
CA GLY A 146 -9.76 -17.92 3.76
C GLY A 146 -8.61 -18.85 4.13
N GLY A 147 -8.92 -20.06 4.60
CA GLY A 147 -7.92 -21.09 4.93
C GLY A 147 -7.54 -21.19 6.41
N MET A 148 -8.44 -20.75 7.31
CA MET A 148 -8.50 -21.27 8.67
C MET A 148 -8.80 -22.76 8.67
#